data_AF-A0AAD2TSY3-F1
#
_entry.id   AF-A0AAD2TSY3-F1
#
_cell.length_a   1.000
_cell.length_b   1.000
_cell.length_c   1.000
_cell.angle_alpha   90.00
_cell.angle_beta   90.00
_cell.angle_gamma   90.00
#
_symmetry.space_group_name_H-M   'P 1'
#
loop_
_entity.id
_entity.type
_entity.pdbx_description
1 polymer ?
#
loop_
_entity_poly.entity_id
_entity_poly.type
_entity_poly.pdbx_seq_one_letter_code
_entity_poly.pdbx_strand_id
1 'polypeptide(L)'
;MEIKKLTKEEKAEGLTLDLVNKVDLRKKCSPVMFKAGDEPVDIMECSTGYWVHTSDGYLRDDKGYLIVFGRRECQIARARYLMNHGEEEKRLEAERVLEQRKRKIQEKLDIFKKNIEDIRQYTIKGSTTNELAEILESAMSVEQRIYVKTARERNIKHLPKMEAQYAWLLSEFEEGNYNLLLDIMGIEKIPNPISFKLDSEDDMRMLKNAFGKQAIDEAQGDVNKLYARLKVEQMYNV
;
A
#
# COMPACT_ATOMS: atom_id res chain seq x y z
N MET A 1 -4.50 10.31 25.03
CA MET A 1 -5.03 10.17 26.39
C MET A 1 -4.82 8.73 26.81
N GLU A 2 -4.19 8.52 27.95
CA GLU A 2 -3.92 7.18 28.48
C GLU A 2 -5.06 6.77 29.42
N ILE A 3 -5.70 5.65 29.12
CA ILE A 3 -6.74 5.07 29.95
C ILE A 3 -6.08 4.42 31.15
N LYS A 4 -6.44 4.87 32.36
CA LYS A 4 -5.85 4.40 33.62
C LYS A 4 -6.59 3.22 34.25
N LYS A 5 -7.86 3.00 33.86
CA LYS A 5 -8.72 1.98 34.47
C LYS A 5 -9.79 1.49 33.49
N LEU A 6 -9.94 0.16 33.46
CA LEU A 6 -11.03 -0.52 32.78
C LEU A 6 -12.17 -0.85 33.76
N THR A 7 -13.41 -0.85 33.28
CA THR A 7 -14.60 -1.30 34.01
C THR A 7 -14.56 -2.83 34.21
N LYS A 8 -15.46 -3.35 35.05
CA LYS A 8 -15.57 -4.81 35.25
C LYS A 8 -15.99 -5.53 33.97
N GLU A 9 -16.90 -4.91 33.20
CA GLU A 9 -17.40 -5.41 31.93
C GLU A 9 -16.30 -5.43 30.87
N GLU A 10 -15.58 -4.32 30.69
CA GLU A 10 -14.45 -4.23 29.73
C GLU A 10 -13.38 -5.31 30.00
N LYS A 11 -13.10 -5.61 31.28
CA LYS A 11 -12.17 -6.68 31.66
C LYS A 11 -12.74 -8.08 31.41
N ALA A 12 -14.04 -8.29 31.63
CA ALA A 12 -14.70 -9.56 31.39
C ALA A 12 -14.75 -9.91 29.90
N GLU A 13 -14.77 -8.90 29.03
CA GLU A 13 -14.64 -9.05 27.58
C GLU A 13 -13.21 -9.43 27.14
N GLY A 14 -12.21 -9.35 28.02
CA GLY A 14 -10.81 -9.67 27.70
C GLY A 14 -9.94 -8.47 27.32
N LEU A 15 -10.46 -7.23 27.41
CA LEU A 15 -9.67 -6.03 27.13
C LEU A 15 -8.56 -5.83 28.17
N THR A 16 -7.39 -5.41 27.69
CA THR A 16 -6.25 -5.04 28.53
C THR A 16 -5.92 -3.56 28.39
N LEU A 17 -5.33 -2.96 29.43
CA LEU A 17 -4.89 -1.56 29.37
C LEU A 17 -3.84 -1.33 28.29
N ASP A 18 -2.94 -2.31 28.09
CA ASP A 18 -1.91 -2.25 27.06
C ASP A 18 -2.52 -2.16 25.65
N LEU A 19 -3.46 -3.06 25.33
CA LEU A 19 -4.16 -3.04 24.04
C LEU A 19 -4.87 -1.71 23.82
N VAL A 20 -5.67 -1.27 24.79
CA VAL A 20 -6.47 -0.05 24.70
C VAL A 20 -5.62 1.20 24.52
N ASN A 21 -4.47 1.28 25.19
CA ASN A 21 -3.60 2.45 25.12
C ASN A 21 -2.74 2.50 23.84
N LYS A 22 -2.51 1.35 23.19
CA LYS A 22 -1.84 1.26 21.87
C LYS A 22 -2.78 1.55 20.69
N VAL A 23 -4.08 1.65 20.92
CA VAL A 23 -5.04 1.95 19.86
C VAL A 23 -4.81 3.34 19.26
N ASP A 24 -4.58 3.37 17.95
CA ASP A 24 -4.67 4.59 17.16
C ASP A 24 -6.10 4.81 16.61
N LEU A 25 -6.65 6.00 16.86
CA LEU A 25 -7.95 6.46 16.36
C LEU A 25 -7.80 7.42 15.16
N ARG A 26 -6.58 7.75 14.73
CA ARG A 26 -6.33 8.75 13.68
C ARG A 26 -6.53 8.23 12.26
N LYS A 27 -6.69 6.92 12.05
CA LYS A 27 -7.13 6.40 10.74
C LYS A 27 -8.51 7.00 10.44
N LYS A 28 -8.60 7.79 9.36
CA LYS A 28 -9.87 8.36 8.86
C LYS A 28 -10.85 7.20 8.63
N CYS A 29 -11.99 7.21 9.32
CA CYS A 29 -12.95 6.10 9.38
C CYS A 29 -12.33 4.83 9.99
N SER A 30 -12.12 4.86 11.30
CA SER A 30 -11.70 3.66 12.04
C SER A 30 -12.94 2.85 12.42
N PRO A 31 -13.05 1.58 12.04
CA PRO A 31 -14.17 0.76 12.49
C PRO A 31 -14.03 0.48 13.98
N VAL A 32 -15.12 0.61 14.70
CA VAL A 32 -15.22 0.38 16.15
C VAL A 32 -16.43 -0.49 16.47
N MET A 33 -16.40 -1.09 17.65
CA MET A 33 -17.47 -1.94 18.15
C MET A 33 -17.81 -1.53 19.59
N PHE A 34 -18.94 -0.87 19.81
CA PHE A 34 -19.28 -0.26 21.11
C PHE A 34 -19.71 -1.27 22.17
N LYS A 35 -20.27 -2.43 21.79
CA LYS A 35 -20.51 -3.58 22.69
C LYS A 35 -20.12 -4.89 22.02
N ALA A 36 -19.86 -5.92 22.82
CA ALA A 36 -19.57 -7.26 22.29
C ALA A 36 -20.77 -7.79 21.48
N GLY A 37 -20.51 -8.15 20.22
CA GLY A 37 -21.54 -8.66 19.30
C GLY A 37 -22.27 -7.60 18.48
N ASP A 38 -22.00 -6.31 18.70
CA ASP A 38 -22.49 -5.25 17.82
C ASP A 38 -21.82 -5.34 16.44
N GLU A 39 -22.52 -4.90 15.40
CA GLU A 39 -21.91 -4.70 14.09
C GLU A 39 -20.86 -3.57 14.15
N PRO A 40 -19.73 -3.71 13.45
CA PRO A 40 -18.74 -2.64 13.34
C PRO A 40 -19.32 -1.39 12.69
N VAL A 41 -19.00 -0.24 13.26
CA VAL A 41 -19.40 1.09 12.74
C VAL A 41 -18.18 1.98 12.61
N ASP A 42 -18.20 2.92 11.67
CA ASP A 42 -17.07 3.82 11.46
C ASP A 42 -17.14 5.04 12.37
N ILE A 43 -15.98 5.52 12.83
CA ILE A 43 -15.88 6.81 13.52
C ILE A 43 -15.14 7.86 12.70
N MET A 44 -15.61 9.10 12.81
CA MET A 44 -14.99 10.28 12.21
C MET A 44 -14.66 11.31 13.29
N GLU A 45 -13.42 11.77 13.33
CA GLU A 45 -12.97 12.79 14.27
C GLU A 45 -13.66 14.14 13.99
N CYS A 46 -14.13 14.80 15.06
CA CYS A 46 -14.69 16.14 15.02
C CYS A 46 -14.03 17.01 16.11
N SER A 47 -14.39 18.30 16.15
CA SER A 47 -13.74 19.27 17.06
C SER A 47 -13.81 18.93 18.55
N THR A 48 -14.79 18.13 18.98
CA THR A 48 -15.06 17.82 20.40
C THR A 48 -14.99 16.33 20.73
N GLY A 49 -14.74 15.45 19.75
CA GLY A 49 -14.81 14.00 19.92
C GLY A 49 -14.95 13.28 18.60
N TYR A 50 -15.88 12.33 18.51
CA TYR A 50 -16.09 11.53 17.31
C TYR A 50 -17.57 11.40 16.96
N TRP A 51 -17.88 11.46 15.67
CA TRP A 51 -19.17 11.06 15.12
C TRP A 51 -19.12 9.60 14.70
N VAL A 52 -20.24 8.90 14.87
CA VAL A 52 -20.40 7.50 14.45
C VAL A 52 -21.20 7.47 13.17
N HIS A 53 -20.70 6.75 12.18
CA HIS A 53 -21.30 6.54 10.87
C HIS A 53 -21.69 5.07 10.71
N THR A 54 -22.98 4.83 10.48
CA THR A 54 -23.58 3.52 10.21
C THR A 54 -24.00 3.42 8.74
N SER A 55 -24.59 2.30 8.33
CA SER A 55 -25.19 2.15 6.99
C SER A 55 -26.26 3.20 6.67
N ASP A 56 -26.96 3.70 7.70
CA ASP A 56 -28.03 4.69 7.57
C ASP A 56 -27.53 6.14 7.68
N GLY A 57 -26.20 6.32 7.75
CA GLY A 57 -25.53 7.60 7.90
C GLY A 57 -25.07 7.88 9.32
N TYR A 58 -24.92 9.15 9.68
CA TYR A 58 -24.43 9.52 11.00
C TYR A 58 -25.52 9.42 12.07
N LEU A 59 -25.14 8.89 13.25
CA LEU A 59 -26.04 8.82 14.41
C LEU A 59 -26.47 10.23 14.85
N ARG A 60 -27.79 10.37 15.05
CA ARG A 60 -28.43 11.61 15.48
C ARG A 60 -29.30 11.37 16.70
N ASP A 61 -29.46 12.40 17.52
CA ASP A 61 -30.41 12.40 18.63
C ASP A 61 -31.86 12.61 18.14
N ASP A 62 -32.82 12.55 19.07
CA ASP A 62 -34.25 12.71 18.79
C ASP A 62 -34.60 14.09 18.19
N LYS A 63 -33.68 15.06 18.25
CA LYS A 63 -33.82 16.41 17.70
C LYS A 63 -33.10 16.56 16.35
N GLY A 64 -32.45 15.50 15.86
CA GLY A 64 -31.74 15.47 14.59
C GLY A 64 -30.29 15.98 14.65
N TYR A 65 -29.73 16.27 15.83
CA TYR A 65 -28.33 16.68 15.98
C TYR A 65 -27.39 15.47 16.03
N LEU A 66 -26.19 15.64 15.47
CA LEU A 66 -25.16 14.59 15.49
C LEU A 66 -24.72 14.27 16.92
N ILE A 67 -24.71 12.99 17.27
CA ILE A 67 -24.23 12.52 18.57
C ILE A 67 -22.70 12.51 18.57
N VAL A 68 -22.10 13.09 19.60
CA VAL A 68 -20.64 13.12 19.80
C VAL A 68 -20.24 12.12 20.87
N PHE A 69 -19.39 11.17 20.49
CA PHE A 69 -18.81 10.18 21.37
C PHE A 69 -17.45 10.66 21.91
N GLY A 70 -17.20 10.33 23.17
CA GLY A 70 -15.96 10.70 23.84
C GLY A 70 -14.79 9.83 23.39
N ARG A 71 -13.57 10.39 23.46
CA ARG A 71 -12.35 9.66 23.07
C ARG A 71 -12.15 8.35 23.83
N ARG A 72 -12.48 8.29 25.13
CA ARG A 72 -12.37 7.06 25.93
C ARG A 72 -13.22 5.94 25.35
N GLU A 73 -14.47 6.25 25.03
CA GLU A 73 -15.44 5.29 24.51
C GLU A 73 -15.00 4.76 23.16
N CYS A 74 -14.54 5.65 22.27
CA CYS A 74 -14.01 5.27 20.97
C CYS A 74 -12.73 4.43 21.07
N GLN A 75 -11.82 4.72 22.02
CA GLN A 75 -10.61 3.90 22.25
C GLN A 75 -10.97 2.49 22.69
N ILE A 76 -11.92 2.35 23.63
CA ILE A 76 -12.42 1.04 24.09
C ILE A 76 -13.12 0.30 22.95
N ALA A 77 -14.00 0.98 22.22
CA ALA A 77 -14.75 0.39 21.12
C ALA A 77 -13.83 -0.07 19.98
N ARG A 78 -12.77 0.68 19.70
CA ARG A 78 -11.75 0.30 18.72
C ARG A 78 -10.88 -0.87 19.21
N ALA A 79 -10.49 -0.88 20.48
CA ALA A 79 -9.77 -2.02 21.06
C ALA A 79 -10.60 -3.30 21.00
N ARG A 80 -11.89 -3.20 21.28
CA ARG A 80 -12.84 -4.30 21.16
C ARG A 80 -12.96 -4.80 19.72
N TYR A 81 -13.07 -3.88 18.76
CA TYR A 81 -13.05 -4.24 17.35
C TYR A 81 -11.76 -5.00 16.99
N LEU A 82 -10.59 -4.49 17.36
CA LEU A 82 -9.31 -5.12 17.02
C LEU A 82 -9.12 -6.49 17.67
N MET A 83 -9.68 -6.70 18.86
CA MET A 83 -9.66 -8.01 19.51
C MET A 83 -10.47 -9.06 18.73
N ASN A 84 -11.57 -8.66 18.10
CA ASN A 84 -12.47 -9.56 17.36
C ASN A 84 -12.16 -9.67 15.86
N HIS A 85 -11.67 -8.58 15.26
CA HIS A 85 -11.50 -8.43 13.81
C HIS A 85 -10.11 -7.92 13.41
N GLY A 86 -9.16 -7.80 14.34
CA GLY A 86 -7.84 -7.22 14.07
C GLY A 86 -7.05 -8.01 13.05
N GLU A 87 -7.08 -9.34 13.11
CA GLU A 87 -6.38 -10.18 12.12
C GLU A 87 -7.00 -10.05 10.72
N GLU A 88 -8.32 -9.94 10.62
CA GLU A 88 -9.02 -9.69 9.36
C GLU A 88 -8.66 -8.31 8.79
N GLU A 89 -8.69 -7.26 9.63
CA GLU A 89 -8.31 -5.91 9.21
C GLU A 89 -6.86 -5.88 8.71
N LYS A 90 -5.95 -6.53 9.43
CA LYS A 90 -4.54 -6.62 9.00
C LYS A 90 -4.38 -7.36 7.69
N ARG A 91 -5.15 -8.43 7.46
CA ARG A 91 -5.17 -9.18 6.21
C ARG A 91 -5.63 -8.31 5.04
N LEU A 92 -6.77 -7.64 5.17
CA LEU A 92 -7.30 -6.73 4.16
C LEU A 92 -6.34 -5.55 3.89
N GLU A 93 -5.73 -5.01 4.94
CA GLU A 93 -4.74 -3.94 4.80
C GLU A 93 -3.49 -4.43 4.06
N ALA A 94 -3.02 -5.66 4.32
CA ALA A 94 -1.89 -6.25 3.62
C ALA A 94 -2.20 -6.46 2.13
N GLU A 95 -3.40 -6.94 1.79
CA GLU A 95 -3.86 -7.05 0.40
C GLU A 95 -3.90 -5.68 -0.28
N ARG A 96 -4.42 -4.65 0.41
CA ARG A 96 -4.46 -3.28 -0.09
C ARG A 96 -3.06 -2.74 -0.37
N VAL A 97 -2.11 -2.98 0.53
CA VAL A 97 -0.69 -2.59 0.36
C VAL A 97 -0.07 -3.28 -0.85
N LEU A 98 -0.32 -4.59 -1.01
CA LEU A 98 0.18 -5.36 -2.16
C LEU A 98 -0.40 -4.82 -3.47
N GLU A 99 -1.70 -4.54 -3.52
CA GLU A 99 -2.37 -4.02 -4.71
C GLU A 99 -1.87 -2.61 -5.09
N GLN A 100 -1.63 -1.75 -4.09
CA GLN A 100 -0.99 -0.46 -4.32
C GLN A 100 0.43 -0.59 -4.88
N ARG A 101 1.20 -1.57 -4.40
CA ARG A 101 2.56 -1.84 -4.91
C ARG A 101 2.53 -2.30 -6.36
N LYS A 102 1.67 -3.28 -6.69
CA LYS A 102 1.47 -3.76 -8.07
C LYS A 102 1.13 -2.61 -9.01
N ARG A 103 0.19 -1.75 -8.62
CA ARG A 103 -0.23 -0.58 -9.40
C ARG A 103 0.94 0.37 -9.69
N LYS A 104 1.75 0.70 -8.68
CA LYS A 104 2.91 1.57 -8.86
C LYS A 104 3.97 0.96 -9.79
N ILE A 105 4.16 -0.36 -9.73
CA ILE A 105 5.06 -1.07 -10.65
C ILE A 105 4.50 -0.96 -12.07
N GLN A 106 3.22 -1.25 -12.26
CA GLN A 106 2.54 -1.14 -13.55
C GLN A 106 2.65 0.27 -14.14
N GLU A 107 2.37 1.30 -13.35
CA GLU A 107 2.50 2.71 -13.78
C GLU A 107 3.91 3.02 -14.30
N LYS A 108 4.96 2.51 -13.64
CA LYS A 108 6.34 2.69 -14.11
C LYS A 108 6.66 1.89 -15.36
N LEU A 109 6.14 0.67 -15.48
CA LEU A 109 6.25 -0.13 -16.71
C LEU A 109 5.58 0.57 -17.89
N ASP A 110 4.40 1.16 -17.68
CA ASP A 110 3.66 1.89 -18.71
C ASP A 110 4.42 3.14 -19.17
N ILE A 111 5.01 3.89 -18.24
CA ILE A 111 5.89 5.03 -18.57
C ILE A 111 7.09 4.55 -19.40
N PHE A 112 7.71 3.43 -19.01
CA PHE A 112 8.87 2.92 -19.73
C PHE A 112 8.51 2.44 -21.14
N LYS A 113 7.39 1.73 -21.29
CA LYS A 113 6.83 1.32 -22.58
C LYS A 113 6.55 2.52 -23.48
N LYS A 114 5.93 3.57 -22.93
CA LYS A 114 5.65 4.81 -23.65
C LYS A 114 6.94 5.45 -24.16
N ASN A 115 7.97 5.55 -23.32
CA ASN A 115 9.27 6.11 -23.73
C ASN A 115 9.93 5.31 -24.86
N ILE A 116 9.83 3.97 -24.83
CA ILE A 116 10.32 3.09 -25.90
C ILE A 116 9.54 3.35 -27.20
N GLU A 117 8.21 3.43 -27.11
CA GLU A 117 7.36 3.68 -28.27
C GLU A 117 7.61 5.08 -28.86
N ASP A 118 7.76 6.10 -28.03
CA ASP A 118 8.11 7.45 -28.47
C ASP A 118 9.45 7.46 -29.23
N ILE A 119 10.48 6.75 -28.74
CA ILE A 119 11.76 6.60 -29.45
C ILE A 119 11.59 5.84 -30.77
N ARG A 120 10.77 4.78 -30.76
CA ARG A 120 10.49 3.97 -31.96
C ARG A 120 9.77 4.76 -33.03
N GLN A 121 8.84 5.65 -32.69
CA GLN A 121 8.14 6.48 -33.67
C GLN A 121 9.11 7.35 -34.50
N TYR A 122 10.24 7.76 -33.91
CA TYR A 122 11.30 8.48 -34.62
C TYR A 122 12.12 7.63 -35.61
N THR A 123 12.08 6.30 -35.51
CA THR A 123 12.79 5.41 -36.46
C THR A 123 11.91 5.03 -37.66
N ILE A 124 10.59 5.19 -37.54
CA ILE A 124 9.63 4.92 -38.61
C ILE A 124 9.57 6.13 -39.55
N LYS A 125 9.99 5.93 -40.82
CA LYS A 125 9.93 6.98 -41.84
C LYS A 125 8.47 7.26 -42.22
N GLY A 126 8.05 8.53 -42.21
CA GLY A 126 6.68 8.95 -42.51
C GLY A 126 5.68 8.77 -41.36
N SER A 127 6.14 8.53 -40.13
CA SER A 127 5.26 8.64 -38.96
C SER A 127 4.99 10.12 -38.67
N THR A 128 3.79 10.44 -38.15
CA THR A 128 3.42 11.82 -37.79
C THR A 128 4.43 12.47 -36.85
N THR A 129 4.99 11.69 -35.91
CA THR A 129 6.01 12.15 -34.96
C THR A 129 7.33 12.46 -35.67
N ASN A 130 7.74 11.64 -36.64
CA ASN A 130 8.96 11.86 -37.41
C ASN A 130 8.83 13.09 -38.30
N GLU A 131 7.69 13.24 -38.99
CA GLU A 131 7.41 14.40 -39.85
C GLU A 131 7.35 15.71 -39.04
N LEU A 132 6.67 15.72 -37.90
CA LEU A 132 6.64 16.87 -37.00
C LEU A 132 8.06 17.23 -36.51
N ALA A 133 8.87 16.23 -36.17
CA ALA A 133 10.24 16.45 -35.72
C ALA A 133 11.12 17.04 -36.81
N GLU A 134 11.00 16.59 -38.05
CA GLU A 134 11.71 17.17 -39.20
C GLU A 134 11.32 18.64 -39.42
N ILE A 135 10.04 18.97 -39.31
CA ILE A 135 9.54 20.35 -39.39
C ILE A 135 10.14 21.21 -38.27
N LEU A 136 10.10 20.73 -37.02
CA LEU A 136 10.65 21.45 -35.88
C LEU A 136 12.17 21.64 -36.02
N GLU A 137 12.91 20.60 -36.38
CA GLU A 137 14.36 20.65 -36.63
C GLU A 137 14.71 21.68 -37.73
N SER A 138 13.86 21.83 -38.75
CA SER A 138 14.06 22.81 -39.83
C SER A 138 13.99 24.27 -39.35
N ALA A 139 13.21 24.54 -38.30
CA ALA A 139 13.04 25.85 -37.69
C ALA A 139 14.09 26.20 -36.61
N MET A 140 14.91 25.23 -36.20
CA MET A 140 15.95 25.42 -35.17
C MET A 140 17.24 26.03 -35.72
N SER A 141 18.03 26.65 -34.82
CA SER A 141 19.41 27.04 -35.16
C SER A 141 20.28 25.83 -35.45
N VAL A 142 21.40 26.03 -36.16
CA VAL A 142 22.33 24.95 -36.53
C VAL A 142 22.86 24.22 -35.29
N GLU A 143 23.24 24.96 -34.24
CA GLU A 143 23.77 24.39 -32.99
C GLU A 143 22.72 23.54 -32.26
N GLN A 144 21.48 24.04 -32.17
CA GLN A 144 20.37 23.31 -31.56
C GLN A 144 20.01 22.04 -32.32
N ARG A 145 20.02 22.11 -33.66
CA ARG A 145 19.75 20.95 -34.53
C ARG A 145 20.80 19.85 -34.35
N ILE A 146 22.09 20.20 -34.25
CA ILE A 146 23.16 19.24 -34.00
C ILE A 146 22.93 18.55 -32.65
N TYR A 147 22.66 19.31 -31.60
CA TYR A 147 22.41 18.76 -30.25
C TYR A 147 21.23 17.76 -30.24
N VAL A 148 20.08 18.15 -30.82
CA VAL A 148 18.87 17.29 -30.85
C VAL A 148 19.11 16.01 -31.66
N LYS A 149 19.77 16.10 -32.83
CA LYS A 149 20.10 14.93 -33.63
C LYS A 149 21.02 13.96 -32.91
N THR A 150 22.08 14.46 -32.27
CA THR A 150 23.00 13.61 -31.50
C THR A 150 22.30 12.93 -30.33
N ALA A 151 21.40 13.63 -29.62
CA ALA A 151 20.60 13.05 -28.55
C ALA A 151 19.64 11.97 -29.08
N ARG A 152 18.96 12.22 -30.21
CA ARG A 152 18.05 11.28 -30.87
C ARG A 152 18.77 10.02 -31.35
N GLU A 153 19.90 10.16 -32.03
CA GLU A 153 20.74 9.04 -32.47
C GLU A 153 21.22 8.18 -31.29
N ARG A 154 21.61 8.82 -30.19
CA ARG A 154 21.99 8.12 -28.96
C ARG A 154 20.81 7.31 -28.40
N ASN A 155 19.62 7.89 -28.32
CA ASN A 155 18.42 7.20 -27.84
C ASN A 155 18.05 6.01 -28.74
N ILE A 156 18.07 6.19 -30.06
CA ILE A 156 17.81 5.13 -31.04
C ILE A 156 18.85 3.99 -30.89
N LYS A 157 20.12 4.33 -30.70
CA LYS A 157 21.19 3.33 -30.48
C LYS A 157 20.96 2.48 -29.22
N HIS A 158 20.35 3.06 -28.18
CA HIS A 158 20.04 2.35 -26.94
C HIS A 158 18.70 1.60 -26.98
N LEU A 159 17.85 1.86 -27.97
CA LEU A 159 16.51 1.29 -28.09
C LEU A 159 16.47 -0.24 -27.93
N PRO A 160 17.32 -1.05 -28.61
CA PRO A 160 17.28 -2.51 -28.43
C PRO A 160 17.56 -2.97 -26.99
N LYS A 161 18.44 -2.25 -26.28
CA LYS A 161 18.72 -2.55 -24.86
C LYS A 161 17.54 -2.16 -23.98
N MET A 162 16.87 -1.04 -24.27
CA MET A 162 15.69 -0.62 -23.54
C MET A 162 14.53 -1.61 -23.73
N GLU A 163 14.31 -2.08 -24.96
CA GLU A 163 13.30 -3.09 -25.29
C GLU A 163 13.57 -4.42 -24.57
N ALA A 164 14.82 -4.90 -24.59
CA ALA A 164 15.21 -6.10 -23.87
C ALA A 164 15.00 -5.96 -22.34
N GLN A 165 15.39 -4.80 -21.78
CA GLN A 165 15.20 -4.53 -20.36
C GLN A 165 13.71 -4.45 -19.99
N TYR A 166 12.88 -3.83 -20.84
CA TYR A 166 11.44 -3.77 -20.63
C TYR A 166 10.80 -5.16 -20.66
N ALA A 167 11.16 -6.00 -21.63
CA ALA A 167 10.67 -7.37 -21.72
C ALA A 167 11.03 -8.19 -20.48
N TRP A 168 12.27 -8.06 -19.98
CA TRP A 168 12.68 -8.70 -18.73
C TRP A 168 11.86 -8.21 -17.54
N LEU A 169 11.72 -6.89 -17.36
CA LEU A 169 10.93 -6.32 -16.26
C LEU A 169 9.44 -6.76 -16.30
N LEU A 170 8.88 -6.94 -17.49
CA LEU A 170 7.51 -7.42 -17.67
C LEU A 170 7.39 -8.90 -17.28
N SER A 171 8.35 -9.75 -17.67
CA SER A 171 8.40 -11.17 -17.26
C SER A 171 8.43 -11.30 -15.75
N GLU A 172 9.32 -10.55 -15.08
CA GLU A 172 9.42 -10.54 -13.61
C GLU A 172 8.11 -10.07 -12.94
N PHE A 173 7.35 -9.18 -13.59
CA PHE A 173 6.06 -8.72 -13.07
C PHE A 173 4.99 -9.81 -13.18
N GLU A 174 4.95 -10.52 -14.31
CA GLU A 174 4.03 -11.63 -14.56
C GLU A 174 4.33 -12.85 -13.67
N GLU A 175 5.62 -13.10 -13.40
CA GLU A 175 6.10 -14.12 -12.46
C GLU A 175 5.85 -13.76 -10.98
N GLY A 176 5.44 -12.51 -10.69
CA GLY A 176 5.11 -12.07 -9.34
C GLY A 176 6.30 -11.63 -8.50
N ASN A 177 7.45 -11.31 -9.11
CA ASN A 177 8.68 -10.87 -8.43
C ASN A 177 8.60 -9.37 -8.02
N TYR A 178 7.50 -8.97 -7.38
CA TYR A 178 7.21 -7.57 -7.08
C TYR A 178 8.25 -6.91 -6.17
N ASN A 179 8.81 -7.64 -5.20
CA ASN A 179 9.85 -7.07 -4.32
C ASN A 179 11.11 -6.67 -5.08
N LEU A 180 11.54 -7.50 -6.05
CA LEU A 180 12.66 -7.18 -6.93
C LEU A 180 12.37 -5.91 -7.73
N LEU A 181 11.16 -5.82 -8.30
CA LEU A 181 10.74 -4.67 -9.10
C LEU A 181 10.62 -3.39 -8.28
N LEU A 182 10.13 -3.46 -7.04
CA LEU A 182 10.06 -2.31 -6.14
C LEU A 182 11.43 -1.70 -5.86
N ASP A 183 12.45 -2.54 -5.68
CA ASP A 183 13.83 -2.13 -5.44
C ASP A 183 14.49 -1.57 -6.71
N ILE A 184 14.48 -2.32 -7.81
CA ILE A 184 15.08 -1.91 -9.09
C ILE A 184 14.45 -0.61 -9.61
N MET A 185 13.14 -0.45 -9.46
CA MET A 185 12.44 0.76 -9.89
C MET A 185 12.51 1.89 -8.86
N GLY A 186 13.14 1.69 -7.70
CA GLY A 186 13.24 2.70 -6.64
C GLY A 186 11.90 3.22 -6.14
N ILE A 187 10.86 2.38 -6.14
CA ILE A 187 9.52 2.73 -5.64
C ILE A 187 9.52 2.70 -4.12
N GLU A 188 10.06 1.63 -3.55
CA GLU A 188 10.16 1.41 -2.12
C GLU A 188 11.40 0.55 -1.89
N LYS A 189 12.35 1.06 -1.09
CA LYS A 189 13.35 0.18 -0.51
C LYS A 189 12.67 -0.58 0.61
N ILE A 190 12.23 -1.78 0.30
CA ILE A 190 11.93 -2.74 1.36
C ILE A 190 13.31 -3.09 1.93
N PRO A 191 13.63 -2.75 3.20
CA PRO A 191 14.88 -3.18 3.81
C PRO A 191 14.89 -4.69 3.69
N ASN A 192 15.74 -5.18 2.79
CA ASN A 192 15.75 -6.55 2.34
C ASN A 192 16.05 -7.42 3.58
N PRO A 193 15.09 -8.14 4.18
CA PRO A 193 15.42 -9.31 4.96
C PRO A 193 15.71 -10.41 3.95
N ILE A 194 16.84 -10.26 3.26
CA ILE A 194 17.68 -11.40 2.95
C ILE A 194 17.87 -12.03 4.34
N SER A 195 17.16 -13.08 4.76
CA SER A 195 17.08 -14.36 4.06
C SER A 195 15.98 -15.25 4.63
N PHE A 196 14.70 -14.85 4.72
CA PHE A 196 13.69 -15.83 5.16
C PHE A 196 13.51 -16.89 4.06
N LYS A 197 14.19 -18.02 4.21
CA LYS A 197 13.96 -19.15 3.31
C LYS A 197 12.82 -19.99 3.87
N LEU A 198 11.83 -20.29 3.04
CA LEU A 198 10.66 -21.09 3.46
C LEU A 198 11.05 -22.52 3.87
N ASP A 199 12.22 -23.00 3.44
CA ASP A 199 12.83 -24.27 3.81
C ASP A 199 13.75 -24.18 5.05
N SER A 200 13.94 -23.00 5.64
CA SER A 200 14.72 -22.78 6.86
C SER A 200 13.80 -22.76 8.09
N GLU A 201 13.98 -23.74 8.99
CA GLU A 201 13.15 -23.86 10.20
C GLU A 201 13.30 -22.66 11.15
N ASP A 202 14.49 -22.08 11.25
CA ASP A 202 14.76 -20.92 12.12
C ASP A 202 14.10 -19.65 11.60
N ASP A 203 14.15 -19.45 10.29
CA ASP A 203 13.47 -18.37 9.58
C ASP A 203 11.95 -18.50 9.72
N MET A 204 11.43 -19.71 9.52
CA MET A 204 10.01 -20.01 9.73
C MET A 204 9.59 -19.85 11.20
N ARG A 205 10.48 -20.09 12.16
CA ARG A 205 10.22 -19.87 13.58
C ARG A 205 10.17 -18.38 13.92
N MET A 206 11.07 -17.57 13.36
CA MET A 206 11.04 -16.11 13.50
C MET A 206 9.78 -15.51 12.84
N LEU A 207 9.40 -15.98 11.65
CA LEU A 207 8.13 -15.61 11.02
C LEU A 207 6.95 -16.02 11.91
N LYS A 208 6.93 -17.24 12.46
CA LYS A 208 5.84 -17.72 13.34
C LYS A 208 5.70 -16.87 14.59
N ASN A 209 6.81 -16.39 15.14
CA ASN A 209 6.82 -15.50 16.30
C ASN A 209 6.36 -14.08 15.94
N ALA A 210 6.64 -13.61 14.72
CA ALA A 210 6.26 -12.27 14.26
C ALA A 210 4.81 -12.17 13.76
N PHE A 211 4.29 -13.21 13.10
CA PHE A 211 3.00 -13.20 12.42
C PHE A 211 1.96 -14.15 13.02
N GLY A 212 2.38 -15.09 13.87
CA GLY A 212 1.55 -16.22 14.28
C GLY A 212 1.46 -17.32 13.21
N LYS A 213 1.10 -18.54 13.63
CA LYS A 213 1.03 -19.72 12.74
C LYS A 213 -0.02 -19.55 11.64
N GLN A 214 -1.19 -19.02 11.98
CA GLN A 214 -2.32 -18.87 11.08
C GLN A 214 -2.00 -17.95 9.88
N ALA A 215 -1.25 -16.87 10.13
CA ALA A 215 -0.83 -15.94 9.09
C ALA A 215 0.12 -16.53 8.04
N ILE A 216 0.96 -17.48 8.45
CA ILE A 216 1.92 -18.17 7.58
C ILE A 216 1.24 -19.24 6.75
N ASP A 217 0.35 -19.99 7.40
CA ASP A 217 -0.45 -21.02 6.74
C ASP A 217 -1.36 -20.37 5.66
N GLU A 218 -1.93 -19.19 5.93
CA GLU A 218 -2.72 -18.39 4.98
C GLU A 218 -1.90 -17.81 3.83
N ALA A 219 -0.64 -17.44 4.06
CA ALA A 219 0.22 -16.92 3.01
C ALA A 219 0.60 -18.03 2.01
N GLN A 220 0.54 -19.31 2.39
CA GLN A 220 0.89 -20.46 1.53
C GLN A 220 2.29 -20.34 0.87
N GLY A 221 3.23 -19.65 1.51
CA GLY A 221 4.55 -19.37 0.93
C GLY A 221 4.61 -18.17 -0.02
N ASP A 222 3.53 -17.40 -0.20
CA ASP A 222 3.55 -16.13 -0.93
C ASP A 222 4.32 -15.08 -0.15
N VAL A 223 5.57 -14.92 -0.53
CA VAL A 223 6.52 -13.98 0.06
C VAL A 223 6.01 -12.54 -0.03
N ASN A 224 5.30 -12.16 -1.10
CA ASN A 224 4.79 -10.79 -1.25
C ASN A 224 3.70 -10.48 -0.21
N LYS A 225 2.83 -11.44 0.08
CA LYS A 225 1.83 -11.30 1.16
C LYS A 225 2.49 -11.20 2.53
N LEU A 226 3.51 -11.99 2.80
CA LEU A 226 4.28 -11.91 4.05
C LEU A 226 4.91 -10.53 4.24
N TYR A 227 5.50 -9.96 3.19
CA TYR A 227 6.06 -8.60 3.25
C TYR A 227 5.02 -7.52 3.45
N ALA A 228 3.88 -7.62 2.78
CA ALA A 228 2.78 -6.68 2.97
C ALA A 228 2.28 -6.75 4.43
N ARG A 229 2.13 -7.97 4.98
CA ARG A 229 1.74 -8.16 6.38
C ARG A 229 2.80 -7.65 7.35
N LEU A 230 4.10 -7.82 7.08
CA LEU A 230 5.18 -7.23 7.90
C LEU A 230 5.03 -5.72 8.03
N LYS A 231 4.79 -5.05 6.90
CA LYS A 231 4.61 -3.61 6.86
C LYS A 231 3.37 -3.19 7.65
N VAL A 232 2.29 -3.95 7.56
CA VAL A 232 1.08 -3.72 8.35
C VAL A 232 1.37 -3.92 9.84
N GLU A 233 1.96 -5.03 10.26
CA GLU A 233 2.31 -5.28 11.67
C GLU A 233 3.22 -4.19 12.26
N GLN A 234 4.18 -3.70 11.48
CA GLN A 234 5.00 -2.56 11.88
C GLN A 234 4.18 -1.29 12.12
N MET A 235 3.04 -1.08 11.45
CA MET A 235 2.16 0.07 11.69
C MET A 235 1.28 -0.08 12.92
N TYR A 236 0.94 -1.31 13.34
CA TYR A 236 0.11 -1.57 14.52
C TYR A 236 0.91 -1.71 15.81
N ASN A 237 2.23 -1.95 15.72
CA ASN A 237 3.14 -2.10 16.86
C ASN A 237 3.87 -0.80 17.28
N VAL A 238 3.50 0.38 16.74
CA VAL A 238 4.08 1.69 17.09
C VAL A 238 3.23 2.42 18.12
#